data_AF-A0A1A6GZE4-F1
#
_entry.id   AF-A0A1A6GZE4-F1
#
_cell.length_a   1.000
_cell.length_b   1.000
_cell.length_c   1.000
_cell.angle_alpha   90.00
_cell.angle_beta   90.00
_cell.angle_gamma   90.00
#
_symmetry.space_group_name_H-M   'P 1'
#
loop_
_entity.id
_entity.type
_entity.pdbx_description
1 polymer ?
#
loop_
_entity_poly.entity_id
_entity_poly.type
_entity_poly.pdbx_seq_one_letter_code
_entity_poly.pdbx_strand_id
1 'polypeptide(L)'
;MDWNWIILFLVAAATGVHSQVQLQQSGAELGKPGASVKMSCKASGYTFTSYYMHWVKQRPGQGLEWIGWIGPGSSDTKYNQKFQGKAKLT
;
A
#
# COMPACT_ATOMS: atom_id res chain seq x y z
N MET A 1 0.51 -46.18 -3.32
CA MET A 1 0.51 -44.72 -3.50
C MET A 1 1.40 -44.46 -4.69
N ASP A 2 0.76 -44.32 -5.83
CA ASP A 2 1.41 -44.57 -7.12
C ASP A 2 2.28 -43.39 -7.53
N TRP A 3 3.37 -43.66 -8.24
CA TRP A 3 4.35 -42.66 -8.70
C TRP A 3 3.68 -41.51 -9.50
N ASN A 4 2.60 -41.83 -10.21
CA ASN A 4 1.77 -40.86 -10.93
C ASN A 4 1.14 -39.80 -10.02
N TRP A 5 0.73 -40.16 -8.80
CA TRP A 5 0.19 -39.19 -7.85
C TRP A 5 1.28 -38.27 -7.32
N ILE A 6 2.49 -38.80 -7.07
CA ILE A 6 3.64 -37.99 -6.66
C ILE A 6 3.99 -36.98 -7.76
N ILE A 7 4.01 -37.39 -9.03
CA ILE A 7 4.28 -36.50 -10.17
C ILE A 7 3.21 -35.41 -10.29
N LEU A 8 1.93 -35.75 -10.16
CA LEU A 8 0.83 -34.78 -10.22
C LEU A 8 0.92 -33.72 -9.11
N PHE A 9 1.26 -34.12 -7.88
CA PHE A 9 1.46 -33.19 -6.78
C PHE A 9 2.64 -32.24 -7.02
N LEU A 10 3.75 -32.72 -7.60
CA LEU A 10 4.91 -31.90 -7.91
C LEU A 10 4.65 -30.89 -9.03
N VAL A 11 3.90 -31.28 -10.07
CA VAL A 11 3.53 -30.38 -11.18
C VAL A 11 2.60 -29.26 -10.71
N ALA A 12 1.66 -29.55 -9.81
CA ALA A 12 0.75 -28.54 -9.24
C ALA A 12 1.49 -27.50 -8.36
N ALA A 13 2.57 -27.89 -7.68
CA ALA A 13 3.39 -26.98 -6.89
C ALA A 13 4.31 -26.08 -7.75
N ALA A 14 4.62 -26.49 -8.99
CA ALA A 14 5.52 -25.78 -9.89
C ALA A 14 4.85 -24.64 -10.67
N THR A 15 3.52 -24.60 -10.74
CA THR A 15 2.79 -23.53 -11.43
C THR A 15 2.62 -22.30 -10.53
N GLY A 16 3.74 -21.59 -10.35
CA GLY A 16 3.76 -20.13 -10.26
C GLY A 16 3.35 -19.50 -8.93
N VAL A 17 4.32 -19.29 -8.03
CA VAL A 17 4.25 -18.15 -7.12
C VAL A 17 4.50 -16.89 -7.96
N HIS A 18 3.42 -16.32 -8.50
CA HIS A 18 3.48 -15.00 -9.11
C HIS A 18 3.65 -14.00 -7.96
N SER A 19 4.83 -13.38 -7.82
CA SER A 19 5.02 -12.34 -6.80
C SER A 19 4.22 -11.10 -7.22
N GLN A 20 3.00 -10.97 -6.70
CA GLN A 20 2.17 -9.80 -6.89
C GLN A 20 2.62 -8.69 -5.93
N VAL A 21 2.61 -7.45 -6.40
CA VAL A 21 2.82 -6.28 -5.55
C VAL A 21 1.67 -6.14 -4.56
N GLN A 22 2.00 -6.07 -3.27
CA GLN A 22 1.03 -5.85 -2.20
C GLN A 22 1.39 -4.60 -1.38
N LEU A 23 0.37 -3.80 -1.08
CA LEU A 23 0.43 -2.67 -0.15
C LEU A 23 -0.38 -3.01 1.10
N GLN A 24 0.29 -3.08 2.24
CA GLN A 24 -0.37 -3.33 3.51
C GLN A 24 -0.33 -2.06 4.37
N GLN A 25 -1.50 -1.49 4.64
CA GLN A 25 -1.62 -0.35 5.54
C GLN A 25 -1.69 -0.80 7.01
N SER A 26 -1.31 0.09 7.92
CA SER A 26 -1.55 -0.06 9.36
C SER A 26 -3.05 -0.21 9.65
N GLY A 27 -3.37 -0.84 10.77
CA GLY A 27 -4.75 -1.01 11.22
C GLY A 27 -5.48 0.32 11.48
N ALA A 28 -6.79 0.20 11.70
CA ALA A 28 -7.62 1.34 12.05
C ALA A 28 -7.17 1.97 13.38
N GLU A 29 -7.13 3.30 13.43
CA GLU A 29 -6.77 4.07 14.61
C GLU A 29 -7.89 5.07 14.94
N LEU A 30 -8.24 5.19 16.22
CA LEU A 30 -9.20 6.16 16.71
C LEU A 30 -8.48 7.41 17.23
N GLY A 31 -8.62 8.52 16.52
CA GLY A 31 -8.06 9.82 16.91
C GLY A 31 -9.06 10.70 17.65
N LYS A 32 -8.58 11.47 18.64
CA LYS A 32 -9.36 12.56 19.24
C LYS A 32 -9.39 13.77 18.29
N PRO A 33 -10.44 14.62 18.33
CA PRO A 33 -10.45 15.88 17.58
C PRO A 33 -9.21 16.72 17.89
N GLY A 34 -8.52 17.20 16.85
CA GLY A 34 -7.28 17.99 16.98
C GLY A 34 -6.00 17.19 17.19
N ALA A 35 -6.08 15.89 17.47
CA ALA A 35 -4.90 15.02 17.50
C ALA A 35 -4.46 14.63 16.09
N SER A 36 -3.17 14.37 15.92
CA SER A 36 -2.63 13.76 14.69
C SER A 36 -2.66 12.24 14.79
N VAL A 37 -2.93 11.59 13.67
CA VAL A 37 -2.93 10.13 13.50
C VAL A 37 -1.81 9.76 12.53
N LYS A 38 -1.09 8.67 12.80
CA LYS A 38 -0.01 8.20 11.93
C LYS A 38 -0.37 6.84 11.34
N MET A 39 -0.63 6.82 10.05
CA MET A 39 -0.77 5.60 9.26
C MET A 39 0.55 5.21 8.60
N SER A 40 0.81 3.93 8.45
CA SER A 40 1.96 3.40 7.70
C SER A 40 1.49 2.51 6.55
N CYS A 41 2.33 2.37 5.53
CA CYS A 41 2.12 1.46 4.41
C CYS A 41 3.41 0.64 4.21
N LYS A 42 3.29 -0.68 4.11
CA LYS A 42 4.39 -1.60 3.83
C LYS A 42 4.19 -2.22 2.44
N ALA A 43 5.26 -2.20 1.66
CA ALA A 43 5.34 -2.86 0.37
C ALA A 43 5.79 -4.32 0.49
N SER A 44 5.26 -5.20 -0.35
CA SER A 44 5.79 -6.55 -0.61
C SER A 44 5.77 -6.80 -2.11
N GLY A 45 6.80 -7.48 -2.64
CA GLY A 45 6.97 -7.67 -4.09
C GLY A 45 7.48 -6.43 -4.85
N TYR A 46 7.72 -5.30 -4.16
CA TYR A 46 8.42 -4.13 -4.70
C TYR A 46 9.00 -3.25 -3.57
N THR A 47 9.85 -2.29 -3.93
CA THR A 47 10.39 -1.26 -3.02
C THR A 47 9.85 0.13 -3.37
N PHE A 48 9.67 1.00 -2.37
CA PHE A 48 9.20 2.38 -2.57
C PHE A 48 10.14 3.27 -3.41
N THR A 49 11.24 2.72 -3.92
CA THR A 49 12.26 3.43 -4.72
C THR A 49 11.97 3.38 -6.23
N SER A 50 10.90 2.72 -6.67
CA SER A 50 10.61 2.54 -8.10
C SER A 50 9.34 3.23 -8.57
N TYR A 51 8.40 3.54 -7.66
CA TYR A 51 7.08 4.08 -8.01
C TYR A 51 6.65 5.17 -7.03
N TYR A 52 5.88 6.13 -7.54
CA TYR A 52 5.21 7.14 -6.73
C TYR A 52 4.17 6.51 -5.81
N MET A 53 4.16 6.92 -4.55
CA MET A 53 3.18 6.49 -3.56
C MET A 53 2.13 7.57 -3.37
N HIS A 54 0.90 7.29 -3.80
CA HIS A 54 -0.23 8.21 -3.69
C HIS A 54 -1.04 7.93 -2.42
N TRP A 55 -1.45 9.00 -1.75
CA TRP A 55 -2.35 8.94 -0.60
C TRP A 55 -3.71 9.55 -0.97
N VAL A 56 -4.76 8.82 -0.64
CA VAL A 56 -6.16 9.19 -0.89
C VAL A 56 -6.98 9.04 0.38
N LYS A 57 -7.93 9.95 0.57
CA LYS A 57 -8.92 9.90 1.65
C LYS A 57 -10.27 9.56 1.06
N GLN A 58 -11.00 8.67 1.72
CA GLN A 58 -12.41 8.43 1.44
C GLN A 58 -13.22 8.62 2.72
N ARG A 59 -14.39 9.23 2.60
CA ARG A 59 -15.38 9.30 3.69
C ARG A 59 -16.60 8.47 3.31
N PRO A 60 -17.36 7.93 4.28
CA PRO A 60 -18.61 7.23 3.99
C PRO A 60 -19.53 8.09 3.12
N GLY A 61 -20.02 7.54 2.00
CA GLY A 61 -20.90 8.23 1.06
C GLY A 61 -20.24 9.33 0.21
N GLN A 62 -18.91 9.52 0.27
CA GLN A 62 -18.19 10.53 -0.52
C GLN A 62 -17.20 9.88 -1.49
N GLY A 63 -16.86 10.63 -2.54
CA GLY A 63 -15.83 10.24 -3.50
C GLY A 63 -14.42 10.23 -2.90
N LEU A 64 -13.46 9.76 -3.70
CA LEU A 64 -12.06 9.78 -3.34
C LEU A 64 -11.50 11.21 -3.38
N GLU A 65 -10.88 11.64 -2.29
CA GLU A 65 -10.16 12.90 -2.20
C GLU A 65 -8.65 12.62 -2.25
N TRP A 66 -7.95 13.13 -3.26
CA TRP A 66 -6.50 12.99 -3.35
C TRP A 66 -5.80 13.90 -2.32
N ILE A 67 -4.92 13.31 -1.49
CA ILE A 67 -4.15 14.02 -0.44
C ILE A 67 -2.83 14.53 -1.02
N GLY A 68 -2.09 13.65 -1.67
CA GLY A 68 -0.73 13.92 -2.11
C GLY A 68 -0.03 12.69 -2.68
N TRP A 69 1.21 12.87 -3.12
CA TRP A 69 2.12 11.79 -3.47
C TRP A 69 3.52 12.04 -2.89
N ILE A 70 4.25 10.95 -2.61
CA ILE A 70 5.68 10.96 -2.30
C ILE A 70 6.46 10.22 -3.39
N GLY A 71 7.56 10.84 -3.83
CA GLY A 71 8.40 10.37 -4.91
C GLY A 71 9.28 9.19 -4.51
N PRO A 72 9.65 8.32 -5.47
CA PRO A 72 10.51 7.20 -5.19
C PRO A 72 11.93 7.62 -4.84
N GLY A 73 12.47 7.12 -3.74
CA GLY A 73 13.87 7.34 -3.34
C GLY A 73 14.24 8.79 -3.00
N SER A 74 13.28 9.71 -3.00
CA SER A 74 13.45 11.11 -2.67
C SER A 74 12.46 11.54 -1.59
N SER A 75 12.67 12.71 -1.01
CA SER A 75 11.69 13.38 -0.13
C SER A 75 10.74 14.30 -0.89
N ASP A 76 10.70 14.20 -2.23
CA ASP A 76 9.84 15.04 -3.04
C ASP A 76 8.38 14.67 -2.79
N THR A 77 7.58 15.68 -2.44
CA THR A 77 6.19 15.50 -2.07
C THR A 77 5.34 16.58 -2.69
N LYS A 78 4.21 16.17 -3.27
CA LYS A 78 3.18 17.08 -3.74
C LYS A 78 1.92 16.87 -2.94
N TYR A 79 1.30 17.98 -2.53
CA TYR A 79 0.04 17.97 -1.79
C TYR A 79 -1.07 18.60 -2.61
N ASN A 80 -2.29 18.12 -2.40
CA ASN A 80 -3.49 18.89 -2.69
C ASN A 80 -3.57 20.07 -1.71
N GLN A 81 -3.92 21.25 -2.22
CA GLN A 81 -4.04 22.49 -1.46
C GLN A 81 -4.90 22.33 -0.18
N LYS A 82 -5.96 21.51 -0.21
CA LYS A 82 -6.84 21.26 0.94
C LYS A 82 -6.13 20.59 2.13
N PHE A 83 -5.09 19.82 1.84
CA PHE A 83 -4.34 19.01 2.81
C PHE A 83 -2.96 19.59 3.14
N GLN A 84 -2.57 20.69 2.49
CA GLN A 84 -1.35 21.41 2.81
C GLN A 84 -1.40 21.90 4.28
N GLY A 85 -0.35 21.62 5.04
CA GLY A 85 -0.28 21.90 6.47
C GLY A 85 -1.11 20.97 7.38
N LYS A 86 -1.85 20.01 6.81
CA LYS A 86 -2.67 19.03 7.56
C LYS A 86 -2.17 17.60 7.45
N ALA A 87 -1.33 17.31 6.45
CA ALA A 87 -0.72 16.00 6.24
C ALA A 87 0.79 16.16 6.04
N LYS A 88 1.55 15.13 6.43
CA LYS A 88 2.97 14.99 6.15
C LYS A 88 3.23 13.59 5.61
N LEU A 89 3.71 13.51 4.37
CA LEU A 89 4.11 12.26 3.72
C LEU A 89 5.60 12.02 3.97
N THR A 90 5.95 10.80 4.37
CA THR A 90 7.32 10.36 4.68
C THR A 90 7.51 8.90 4.35
#